data_AF-A0A2N7JRT7-F1
#
_entry.id   AF-A0A2N7JRT7-F1
#
_cell.length_a   1.000
_cell.length_b   1.000
_cell.length_c   1.000
_cell.angle_alpha   90.00
_cell.angle_beta   90.00
_cell.angle_gamma   90.00
#
_symmetry.space_group_name_H-M   'P 1'
#
loop_
_entity.id
_entity.type
_entity.pdbx_description
1 polymer ?
#
loop_
_entity_poly.entity_id
_entity_poly.type
_entity_poly.pdbx_seq_one_letter_code
_entity_poly.pdbx_strand_id
1 'polypeptide(L)' 'MLIPTNTYLEKVHISAIKAGDTIFHNERLMTVCRCDIKVSTFMGCSIFGDSYHSGYKPVVKVHFLVPKLR' A
#
# COMPACT_ATOMS: atom_id res chain seq x y z
N MET A 1 14.90 1.79 10.50
CA MET A 1 13.55 1.37 10.05
C MET A 1 13.01 0.41 11.10
N LEU A 2 11.98 0.80 11.85
CA LEU A 2 11.36 -0.06 12.87
C LEU A 2 10.13 -0.72 12.24
N ILE A 3 10.31 -1.96 11.79
CA ILE A 3 9.20 -2.80 11.33
C ILE A 3 8.68 -3.52 12.58
N PRO A 4 7.37 -3.52 12.87
CA PRO A 4 6.84 -4.25 14.01
C PRO A 4 7.19 -5.74 13.90
N THR A 5 7.56 -6.34 15.02
CA THR A 5 8.15 -7.70 15.11
C THR A 5 7.25 -8.83 14.62
N ASN A 6 5.98 -8.55 14.27
CA ASN A 6 5.02 -9.52 13.75
C ASN A 6 4.38 -9.03 12.44
N THR A 7 5.20 -8.70 11.45
CA THR A 7 4.72 -8.26 10.13
C THR A 7 5.46 -8.97 9.00
N TYR A 8 4.80 -9.09 7.85
CA TYR A 8 5.45 -9.51 6.61
C TYR A 8 5.15 -8.51 5.50
N LEU A 9 6.08 -8.44 4.54
CA LEU A 9 6.02 -7.51 3.41
C LEU A 9 5.65 -8.28 2.15
N GLU A 10 4.73 -7.72 1.38
CA GLU A 10 4.30 -8.28 0.10
C GLU A 10 4.47 -7.22 -0.99
N LYS A 11 5.08 -7.60 -2.12
CA LYS A 11 5.15 -6.74 -3.30
C LYS A 11 3.93 -7.01 -4.17
N VAL A 12 3.08 -6.00 -4.34
CA VAL A 12 1.83 -6.11 -5.09
C VAL A 12 1.71 -5.01 -6.14
N HIS A 13 0.89 -5.24 -7.15
CA HIS A 13 0.53 -4.19 -8.10
C HIS A 13 -0.32 -3.10 -7.41
N ILE A 14 -0.18 -1.84 -7.84
CA ILE A 14 -0.88 -0.69 -7.23
C ILE A 14 -2.40 -0.86 -7.19
N SER A 15 -2.99 -1.55 -8.18
CA SER A 15 -4.44 -1.80 -8.22
C SER A 15 -4.95 -2.78 -7.16
N ALA A 16 -4.07 -3.53 -6.49
CA ALA A 16 -4.43 -4.47 -5.44
C ALA A 16 -4.58 -3.78 -4.07
N ILE A 17 -4.11 -2.55 -3.93
CA ILE A 17 -4.18 -1.78 -2.69
C ILE A 17 -5.60 -1.26 -2.48
N LYS A 18 -6.10 -1.41 -1.26
CA LYS A 18 -7.42 -0.96 -0.83
C LYS A 18 -7.32 0.00 0.34
N ALA A 19 -8.38 0.78 0.55
CA ALA A 19 -8.48 1.59 1.76
C ALA A 19 -8.41 0.70 3.02
N GLY A 20 -7.60 1.11 3.99
CA GLY A 20 -7.27 0.33 5.19
C GLY A 20 -5.95 -0.44 5.10
N ASP A 21 -5.39 -0.64 3.91
CA ASP A 21 -4.07 -1.26 3.78
C ASP A 21 -2.96 -0.32 4.27
N THR A 22 -1.91 -0.89 4.84
CA THR A 22 -0.68 -0.15 5.15
C THR A 22 0.37 -0.46 4.10
N ILE A 23 1.00 0.57 3.54
CA ILE A 23 2.04 0.45 2.53
C ILE A 23 3.28 1.24 2.93
N PHE A 24 4.41 0.88 2.33
CA PHE A 24 5.61 1.71 2.37
C PHE A 24 5.58 2.71 1.22
N HIS A 25 5.51 4.00 1.55
CA HIS A 25 5.45 5.10 0.60
C HIS A 25 6.39 6.21 1.07
N ASN A 26 7.29 6.68 0.19
CA ASN A 26 8.31 7.70 0.50
C ASN A 26 9.04 7.48 1.83
N GLU A 27 9.57 6.26 1.99
CA GLU A 27 10.34 5.84 3.17
C GLU A 27 9.54 5.77 4.49
N ARG A 28 8.22 5.88 4.42
CA ARG A 28 7.33 5.87 5.59
C ARG A 28 6.26 4.80 5.46
N LEU A 29 5.84 4.27 6.62
CA LEU A 29 4.66 3.42 6.73
C LEU A 29 3.43 4.33 6.74
N MET A 30 2.54 4.12 5.78
CA MET A 30 1.32 4.92 5.62
C MET A 30 0.12 4.00 5.46
N THR A 31 -0.94 4.26 6.21
CA THR A 31 -2.24 3.63 6.00
C THR A 31 -3.00 4.38 4.92
N VAL A 32 -3.44 3.65 3.90
CA VAL A 32 -4.13 4.20 2.74
C VAL A 32 -5.59 4.45 3.08
N CYS A 33 -6.07 5.68 2.95
CA CYS A 33 -7.49 6.02 3.03
C CYS A 33 -8.12 6.05 1.63
N ARG A 34 -9.46 6.06 1.58
CA ARG A 34 -10.20 6.15 0.30
C ARG A 34 -9.88 7.43 -0.48
N CYS A 35 -9.58 8.54 0.20
CA CYS A 35 -9.20 9.81 -0.44
C CYS A 35 -7.82 9.77 -1.09
N ASP A 36 -6.96 8.84 -0.67
CA ASP A 36 -5.59 8.74 -1.15
C ASP A 36 -5.49 7.93 -2.44
N ILE A 37 -6.49 7.08 -2.70
CA ILE A 37 -6.61 6.30 -3.94
C ILE A 37 -7.40 7.11 -4.95
N LYS A 38 -6.77 7.42 -6.08
CA LYS A 38 -7.42 8.07 -7.22
C LYS A 38 -7.33 7.16 -8.43
N VAL A 39 -8.42 7.09 -9.18
CA VAL A 39 -8.47 6.37 -10.45
C VAL A 39 -8.93 7.35 -11.52
N SER A 40 -8.16 7.44 -12.60
CA SER A 40 -8.50 8.22 -13.78
C SER A 40 -8.50 7.32 -15.01
N THR A 41 -9.33 7.64 -15.98
CA THR A 41 -9.40 6.90 -17.25
C THR A 41 -8.13 7.07 -18.10
N PHE A 42 -7.41 8.18 -17.93
CA PHE A 42 -6.20 8.49 -18.71
C PHE A 42 -4.91 8.01 -18.04
N MET A 43 -4.71 8.29 -16.74
CA MET A 43 -3.46 7.97 -16.02
C MET A 43 -3.53 6.69 -15.18
N GLY A 44 -4.69 6.04 -15.09
CA GLY A 44 -4.88 4.83 -14.27
C GLY A 44 -4.99 5.15 -12.77
N CYS A 45 -4.49 4.22 -11.94
CA CYS A 45 -4.53 4.30 -10.48
C CYS A 45 -3.33 5.10 -9.94
N SER A 46 -3.56 5.92 -8.91
CA SER A 46 -2.52 6.53 -8.09
C SER A 46 -2.87 6.46 -6.61
N ILE A 47 -1.83 6.36 -5.78
CA ILE A 47 -1.93 6.32 -4.33
C ILE A 47 -1.02 7.42 -3.78
N PHE A 48 -1.58 8.31 -2.96
CA PHE A 48 -0.88 9.53 -2.50
C PHE A 48 -0.34 10.40 -3.65
N GLY A 49 -0.98 10.32 -4.83
CA GLY A 49 -0.56 11.03 -6.03
C GLY A 49 0.56 10.36 -6.84
N ASP A 50 1.12 9.22 -6.39
CA ASP A 50 2.08 8.42 -7.15
C ASP A 50 1.36 7.30 -7.91
N SER A 51 1.59 7.18 -9.21
CA SER A 51 1.06 6.10 -10.05
C SER A 51 1.92 4.85 -10.04
N TYR A 52 3.03 4.86 -9.31
CA TYR A 52 4.00 3.78 -9.22
C TYR A 52 4.49 3.36 -10.61
N HIS A 53 4.95 4.34 -11.39
CA HIS A 53 5.33 4.17 -12.80
C HIS A 53 4.21 3.49 -13.61
N SER A 54 2.98 3.98 -13.50
CA SER A 54 1.81 3.39 -14.17
C SER A 54 1.64 1.89 -13.87
N GLY A 55 1.96 1.48 -12.64
CA GLY A 55 1.88 0.09 -12.18
C GLY A 55 3.13 -0.78 -12.38
N TYR A 56 4.16 -0.32 -13.11
CA TYR A 56 5.39 -1.09 -13.29
C TYR A 56 6.24 -1.19 -12.03
N LYS A 57 6.14 -0.21 -11.12
CA LYS A 57 6.81 -0.25 -9.82
C LYS A 57 5.89 -0.97 -8.82
N PRO A 58 6.31 -2.08 -8.19
CA PRO A 58 5.49 -2.74 -7.19
C PRO A 58 5.35 -1.86 -5.94
N VAL A 59 4.16 -1.88 -5.34
CA VAL A 59 3.90 -1.32 -4.01
C VAL A 59 4.29 -2.35 -2.97
N VAL A 60 4.97 -1.91 -1.91
CA VAL A 60 5.27 -2.77 -0.75
C VAL A 60 4.13 -2.64 0.26
N LYS A 61 3.26 -3.65 0.32
CA LYS A 61 2.18 -3.77 1.29
C LYS A 61 2.68 -4.43 2.56
N VAL A 62 2.20 -3.95 3.70
CA VAL A 62 2.57 -4.44 5.03
C VAL A 62 1.37 -5.15 5.65
N HIS A 63 1.59 -6.39 6.05
CA HIS A 63 0.59 -7.20 6.73
C HIS A 63 0.96 -7.36 8.20
N PHE A 64 -0.01 -7.11 9.07
CA PHE A 64 0.14 -7.29 10.51
C PHE A 64 -0.42 -8.66 10.88
N LEU A 65 0.42 -9.51 11.46
CA LEU A 65 0.00 -10.77 12.03
C LEU A 65 -0.65 -10.45 13.38
N VAL A 66 -1.98 -10.26 13.38
CA VAL A 66 -2.75 -10.27 14.62
C VAL A 66 -2.86 -11.72 15.11
N PRO A 67 -2.44 -12.03 16.34
CA PRO A 67 -2.78 -13.30 16.94
C PRO A 67 -4.31 -13.39 16.99
N LYS A 68 -4.89 -14.44 16.40
CA LYS A 68 -6.32 -14.73 16.57
C LYS A 68 -6.58 -14.87 18.08
N LEU A 69 -7.28 -13.91 18.68
CA LEU A 69 -7.96 -14.18 19.94
C LEU A 69 -9.03 -15.24 19.62
N ARG A 70 -8.87 -16.42 20.22
CA ARG A 70 -9.81 -17.52 20.14
C ARG A 70 -10.85 -17.38 21.24
#